data_AF-A0A094P8N1-F1
#
_entry.id   AF-A0A094P8N1-F1
#
_cell.length_a   1.000
_cell.length_b   1.000
_cell.length_c   1.000
_cell.angle_alpha   90.00
_cell.angle_beta   90.00
_cell.angle_gamma   90.00
#
_symmetry.space_group_name_H-M   'P 1'
#
loop_
_entity.id
_entity.type
_entity.pdbx_description
1 polymer ?
#
loop_
_entity_poly.entity_id
_entity_poly.type
_entity_poly.pdbx_seq_one_letter_code
_entity_poly.pdbx_strand_id
1 'polypeptide(L)'
;MISDKLRIEVQEWIDHDPDTKTATQLSKWLAENNEVEIARSFNGFLQFGTAGLRGRIGIGPSCMNRAVVSRTAAGIVSFMKANNLSSVVIGRDARHGSNDFAQDSAEIFAGAGFKTYVLPRALPTPVLAFAVNTLQVGAGIMVTASHNPATDNGYKVYLGGQLKGVKYNGSQIISPVDREISNYITDADLSPKRSKNYEIVNETLINDYVQSVAKLISKQRSSLRYLTRQSLLLRQLLKSKQNQMRIFLLPHSQIQRSQAL
;
A
#
# COMPACT_ATOMS: atom_id res chain seq x y z
N MET A 1 26.26 24.69 -19.88
CA MET A 1 27.16 23.52 -19.84
C MET A 1 26.87 22.71 -18.59
N ILE A 2 26.81 21.38 -18.71
CA ILE A 2 26.75 20.47 -17.56
C ILE A 2 28.03 20.67 -16.74
N SER A 3 27.90 20.98 -15.45
CA SER A 3 29.05 21.19 -14.57
C SER A 3 29.84 19.89 -14.35
N ASP A 4 31.14 19.99 -14.09
CA ASP A 4 31.99 18.81 -13.83
C ASP A 4 31.47 17.99 -12.64
N LYS A 5 30.99 18.67 -11.59
CA LYS A 5 30.35 18.01 -10.43
C LYS A 5 29.16 17.15 -10.86
N LEU A 6 28.28 17.69 -11.70
CA LEU A 6 27.10 16.97 -12.17
C LEU A 6 27.50 15.84 -13.13
N ARG A 7 28.55 16.01 -13.95
CA ARG A 7 29.06 14.92 -14.79
C ARG A 7 29.55 13.73 -13.96
N ILE A 8 30.27 13.99 -12.86
CA ILE A 8 30.75 12.94 -11.95
C ILE A 8 29.55 12.23 -11.30
N GLU A 9 28.56 12.97 -10.81
CA GLU A 9 27.35 12.38 -10.20
C GLU A 9 26.57 11.50 -11.19
N VAL A 10 26.42 11.95 -12.45
CA VAL A 10 25.73 11.17 -13.48
C VAL A 10 26.55 9.92 -13.84
N GLN A 11 27.87 10.01 -13.91
CA GLN A 11 28.72 8.86 -14.22
C GLN A 11 28.65 7.81 -13.10
N GLU A 12 28.76 8.23 -11.83
CA GLU A 12 28.59 7.32 -10.69
C GLU A 12 27.19 6.67 -10.69
N TRP A 13 26.16 7.42 -11.08
CA TRP A 13 24.82 6.86 -11.25
C TRP A 13 24.76 5.79 -12.34
N ILE A 14 25.37 6.04 -13.51
CA ILE A 14 25.43 5.09 -14.64
C ILE A 14 26.11 3.80 -14.20
N ASP A 15 27.24 3.90 -13.50
CA ASP A 15 28.06 2.75 -13.10
C ASP A 15 27.31 1.81 -12.13
N HIS A 16 26.31 2.34 -11.42
CA HIS A 16 25.51 1.61 -10.42
C HIS A 16 24.04 1.42 -10.83
N ASP A 17 23.65 1.75 -12.07
CA ASP A 17 22.27 1.58 -12.52
C ASP A 17 22.01 0.11 -12.93
N PRO A 18 21.14 -0.64 -12.23
CA PRO A 18 20.83 -2.02 -12.59
C PRO A 18 19.99 -2.14 -13.88
N ASP A 19 19.50 -1.03 -14.43
CA ASP A 19 18.82 -0.98 -15.72
C ASP A 19 19.75 -0.45 -16.81
N THR A 20 20.23 -1.36 -17.66
CA THR A 20 21.14 -1.02 -18.76
C THR A 20 20.52 -0.05 -19.76
N LYS A 21 19.18 0.01 -19.87
CA LYS A 21 18.49 0.93 -20.79
C LYS A 21 18.59 2.37 -20.28
N THR A 22 18.37 2.59 -18.98
CA THR A 22 18.47 3.93 -18.39
C THR A 22 19.93 4.40 -18.31
N ALA A 23 20.87 3.51 -17.99
CA ALA A 23 22.30 3.78 -18.07
C ALA A 23 22.76 4.19 -19.48
N THR A 24 22.34 3.46 -20.51
CA THR A 24 22.65 3.77 -21.91
C THR A 24 22.08 5.12 -22.31
N GLN A 25 20.83 5.40 -21.93
CA GLN A 25 20.18 6.67 -22.25
C GLN A 25 20.86 7.87 -21.54
N LEU A 26 21.31 7.70 -20.29
CA LEU A 26 22.09 8.71 -19.57
C LEU A 26 23.45 8.95 -20.23
N SER A 27 24.15 7.89 -20.61
CA SER A 27 25.44 7.98 -21.32
C SER A 27 25.29 8.78 -22.63
N LYS A 28 24.20 8.55 -23.36
CA LYS A 28 23.85 9.30 -24.57
C LYS A 28 23.63 10.79 -24.25
N TRP A 29 22.83 11.12 -23.25
CA TRP A 29 22.59 12.51 -22.86
C TRP A 29 23.86 13.24 -22.42
N LEU A 30 24.79 12.55 -21.74
CA LEU A 30 26.09 13.12 -21.38
C LEU A 30 26.96 13.44 -22.59
N ALA A 31 27.00 12.54 -23.57
CA ALA A 31 27.76 12.71 -24.82
C ALA A 31 27.19 13.84 -25.69
N GLU A 32 25.87 14.00 -25.71
CA GLU A 32 25.15 15.06 -26.43
C GLU A 32 25.13 16.41 -25.68
N ASN A 33 25.70 16.48 -24.47
CA ASN A 33 25.60 17.63 -23.56
C ASN A 33 24.13 18.09 -23.37
N ASN A 34 23.21 17.14 -23.22
CA ASN A 34 21.78 17.41 -23.05
C ASN A 34 21.47 17.87 -21.61
N GLU A 35 21.73 19.14 -21.35
CA GLU A 35 21.58 19.78 -20.04
C GLU A 35 20.15 19.73 -19.50
N VAL A 36 19.15 19.87 -20.36
CA VAL A 36 17.74 19.95 -19.96
C VAL A 36 17.29 18.64 -19.33
N GLU A 37 17.57 17.52 -20.00
CA GLU A 37 17.17 16.20 -19.52
C GLU A 37 17.96 15.79 -18.28
N ILE A 38 19.27 16.06 -18.25
CA ILE A 38 20.11 15.76 -17.08
C ILE A 38 19.69 16.58 -15.87
N ALA A 39 19.49 17.89 -16.00
CA ALA A 39 19.06 18.74 -14.89
C ALA A 39 17.68 18.32 -14.36
N ARG A 40 16.76 17.88 -15.24
CA ARG A 40 15.45 17.36 -14.82
C ARG A 40 15.57 16.04 -14.04
N SER A 41 16.49 15.17 -14.44
CA SER A 41 16.69 13.83 -13.84
C SER A 41 17.53 13.85 -12.57
N PHE A 42 18.38 14.86 -12.39
CA PHE A 42 19.34 15.02 -11.28
C PHE A 42 19.05 16.28 -10.45
N ASN A 43 17.78 16.51 -10.11
CA ASN A 43 17.37 17.58 -9.20
C ASN A 43 17.13 17.05 -7.78
N GLY A 44 18.10 16.28 -7.28
CA GLY A 44 18.03 15.62 -5.99
C GLY A 44 17.34 14.25 -6.01
N PHE A 45 17.61 13.46 -4.98
CA PHE A 45 17.01 12.13 -4.82
C PHE A 45 15.55 12.23 -4.39
N LEU A 46 14.71 11.32 -4.90
CA LEU A 46 13.31 11.21 -4.48
C LEU A 46 13.20 11.13 -2.96
N GLN A 47 12.52 12.10 -2.36
CA GLN A 47 12.41 12.17 -0.91
C GLN A 47 11.54 11.04 -0.36
N PHE A 48 12.03 10.39 0.69
CA PHE A 48 11.30 9.39 1.43
C PHE A 48 10.31 10.07 2.39
N GLY A 49 9.04 10.12 1.98
CA GLY A 49 7.98 10.75 2.76
C GLY A 49 7.39 9.83 3.83
N THR A 50 6.34 10.30 4.50
CA THR A 50 5.62 9.62 5.60
C THR A 50 4.95 8.29 5.22
N ALA A 51 5.11 7.85 3.97
CA ALA A 51 4.58 6.60 3.46
C ALA A 51 5.59 5.83 2.60
N GLY A 52 6.83 6.30 2.49
CA GLY A 52 7.82 5.83 1.54
C GLY A 52 7.94 6.71 0.29
N LEU A 53 8.43 6.14 -0.82
CA LEU A 53 8.69 6.87 -2.06
C LEU A 53 7.47 6.97 -2.96
N ARG A 54 7.42 8.07 -3.72
CA ARG A 54 6.47 8.23 -4.83
C ARG A 54 7.00 9.20 -5.84
N GLY A 55 6.88 8.86 -7.12
CA GLY A 55 7.27 9.75 -8.20
C GLY A 55 6.93 9.18 -9.56
N ARG A 56 7.08 10.03 -10.58
CA ARG A 56 6.99 9.63 -11.97
C ARG A 56 8.05 8.58 -12.28
N ILE A 57 7.71 7.56 -13.06
CA ILE A 57 8.69 6.63 -13.61
C ILE A 57 9.60 7.39 -14.59
N GLY A 58 10.91 7.26 -14.44
CA GLY A 58 11.86 8.00 -15.26
C GLY A 58 13.31 7.76 -14.87
N ILE A 59 14.21 8.41 -15.62
CA ILE A 59 15.65 8.27 -15.49
C ILE A 59 16.18 9.17 -14.37
N GLY A 60 17.19 8.70 -13.63
CA GLY A 60 17.94 9.47 -12.64
C GLY A 60 17.32 9.48 -11.23
N PRO A 61 18.03 10.05 -10.25
CA PRO A 61 17.65 10.01 -8.83
C PRO A 61 16.31 10.70 -8.51
N SER A 62 15.86 11.64 -9.34
CA SER A 62 14.60 12.38 -9.11
C SER A 62 13.34 11.63 -9.56
N CYS A 63 13.47 10.41 -10.08
CA CYS A 63 12.36 9.62 -10.63
C CYS A 63 12.32 8.19 -10.07
N MET A 64 11.15 7.54 -10.12
CA MET A 64 11.04 6.13 -9.78
C MET A 64 11.70 5.28 -10.87
N ASN A 65 12.69 4.47 -10.50
CA ASN A 65 13.36 3.50 -11.36
C ASN A 65 14.01 2.39 -10.53
N ARG A 66 14.62 1.43 -11.21
CA ARG A 66 15.25 0.25 -10.59
C ARG A 66 16.43 0.63 -9.68
N ALA A 67 17.23 1.64 -10.04
CA ALA A 67 18.31 2.15 -9.19
C ALA A 67 17.79 2.77 -7.89
N VAL A 68 16.81 3.68 -7.96
CA VAL A 68 16.17 4.28 -6.77
C VAL A 68 15.55 3.21 -5.87
N VAL A 69 14.83 2.24 -6.45
CA VAL A 69 14.24 1.12 -5.69
C VAL A 69 15.33 0.27 -5.04
N SER A 70 16.43 -0.01 -5.74
CA SER A 70 17.53 -0.81 -5.21
C SER A 70 18.21 -0.15 -4.01
N ARG A 71 18.53 1.15 -4.13
CA ARG A 71 19.11 1.94 -3.03
C ARG A 71 18.14 2.04 -1.84
N THR A 72 16.85 2.20 -2.13
CA THR A 72 15.80 2.23 -1.10
C THR A 72 15.71 0.91 -0.34
N ALA A 73 15.70 -0.22 -1.05
CA ALA A 73 15.68 -1.55 -0.45
C ALA A 73 16.94 -1.81 0.39
N ALA A 74 18.12 -1.40 -0.09
CA ALA A 74 19.38 -1.51 0.65
C ALA A 74 19.37 -0.67 1.93
N GLY A 75 18.85 0.56 1.89
CA GLY A 75 18.66 1.38 3.09
C GLY A 75 17.69 0.74 4.09
N ILE A 76 16.57 0.19 3.61
CA ILE A 76 15.61 -0.52 4.48
C ILE A 76 16.24 -1.79 5.08
N VAL A 77 17.08 -2.51 4.34
CA VAL A 77 17.87 -3.63 4.88
C VAL A 77 18.72 -3.19 6.08
N SER A 78 19.44 -2.08 5.96
CA SER A 78 20.26 -1.52 7.05
C SER A 78 19.40 -1.12 8.25
N PHE A 79 18.28 -0.43 8.00
CA PHE A 79 17.30 -0.10 9.03
C PHE A 79 16.77 -1.34 9.76
N MET A 80 16.39 -2.38 9.02
CA MET A 80 15.84 -3.61 9.59
C MET A 80 16.89 -4.34 10.43
N LYS A 81 18.14 -4.43 9.96
CA LYS A 81 19.26 -5.01 10.74
C LYS A 81 19.47 -4.28 12.05
N ALA A 82 19.52 -2.95 12.02
CA ALA A 82 19.70 -2.13 13.22
C ALA A 82 18.56 -2.29 14.26
N ASN A 83 17.38 -2.72 13.80
CA ASN A 83 16.20 -2.92 14.63
C ASN A 83 15.84 -4.40 14.85
N ASN A 84 16.77 -5.34 14.56
CA ASN A 84 16.59 -6.78 14.75
C ASN A 84 15.35 -7.36 14.05
N LEU A 85 14.93 -6.77 12.92
CA LEU A 85 13.92 -7.34 12.05
C LEU A 85 14.61 -8.31 11.07
N SER A 86 14.00 -9.45 10.76
CA SER A 86 14.68 -10.52 10.00
C SER A 86 13.84 -11.09 8.84
N SER A 87 12.64 -10.57 8.63
CA SER A 87 11.72 -11.08 7.62
C SER A 87 10.89 -9.98 6.97
N VAL A 88 10.56 -10.18 5.69
CA VAL A 88 9.83 -9.21 4.88
C VAL A 88 8.85 -9.91 3.94
N VAL A 89 7.71 -9.28 3.68
CA VAL A 89 6.80 -9.64 2.58
C VAL A 89 6.71 -8.51 1.57
N ILE A 90 6.77 -8.84 0.28
CA ILE A 90 6.76 -7.88 -0.82
C ILE A 90 5.53 -8.10 -1.67
N GLY A 91 4.80 -7.02 -1.91
CA GLY A 91 3.62 -6.98 -2.77
C GLY A 91 3.70 -5.82 -3.75
N ARG A 92 2.81 -5.88 -4.75
CA ARG A 92 2.71 -4.85 -5.77
C ARG A 92 1.29 -4.69 -6.29
N ASP A 93 1.02 -3.54 -6.89
CA ASP A 93 -0.14 -3.37 -7.77
C ASP A 93 0.21 -3.70 -9.24
N ALA A 94 -0.67 -3.28 -10.16
CA ALA A 94 -0.55 -3.54 -11.60
C ALA A 94 0.08 -2.39 -12.40
N ARG A 95 0.71 -1.40 -11.76
CA ARG A 95 1.36 -0.28 -12.46
C ARG A 95 2.56 -0.77 -13.28
N HIS A 96 2.89 0.00 -14.33
CA HIS A 96 4.09 -0.25 -15.13
C HIS A 96 5.35 -0.22 -14.24
N GLY A 97 6.28 -1.13 -14.49
CA GLY A 97 7.50 -1.29 -13.69
C GLY A 97 7.31 -1.90 -12.29
N SER A 98 6.08 -2.04 -11.77
CA SER A 98 5.86 -2.57 -10.42
C SER A 98 6.36 -4.00 -10.24
N ASN A 99 6.34 -4.81 -11.30
CA ASN A 99 6.88 -6.17 -11.26
C ASN A 99 8.39 -6.18 -11.05
N ASP A 100 9.12 -5.37 -11.82
CA ASP A 100 10.57 -5.29 -11.75
C ASP A 100 11.03 -4.72 -10.41
N PHE A 101 10.34 -3.69 -9.90
CA PHE A 101 10.63 -3.10 -8.59
C PHE A 101 10.39 -4.07 -7.43
N ALA A 102 9.33 -4.88 -7.51
CA ALA A 102 9.06 -5.91 -6.51
C ALA A 102 10.12 -7.03 -6.56
N GLN A 103 10.52 -7.45 -7.76
CA GLN A 103 11.57 -8.45 -7.94
C GLN A 103 12.93 -7.95 -7.44
N ASP A 104 13.34 -6.73 -7.82
CA ASP A 104 14.59 -6.12 -7.37
C ASP A 104 14.67 -6.07 -5.84
N SER A 105 13.56 -5.68 -5.21
CA SER A 105 13.46 -5.66 -3.75
C SER A 105 13.61 -7.06 -3.16
N ALA A 106 12.88 -8.04 -3.69
CA ALA A 106 12.93 -9.42 -3.20
C ALA A 106 14.36 -9.98 -3.25
N GLU A 107 15.04 -9.73 -4.37
CA GLU A 107 16.41 -10.17 -4.56
C GLU A 107 17.37 -9.52 -3.57
N ILE A 108 17.23 -8.22 -3.32
CA ILE A 108 18.09 -7.47 -2.38
C ILE A 108 17.86 -7.91 -0.93
N PHE A 109 16.61 -8.04 -0.49
CA PHE A 109 16.32 -8.52 0.87
C PHE A 109 16.82 -9.95 1.08
N ALA A 110 16.56 -10.86 0.11
CA ALA A 110 17.05 -12.22 0.17
C ALA A 110 18.59 -12.29 0.13
N GLY A 111 19.24 -11.48 -0.71
CA GLY A 111 20.70 -11.38 -0.81
C GLY A 111 21.36 -10.82 0.47
N ALA A 112 20.61 -10.02 1.23
CA ALA A 112 21.02 -9.53 2.54
C ALA A 112 20.79 -10.53 3.68
N GLY A 113 20.22 -11.71 3.41
CA GLY A 113 19.99 -12.79 4.37
C GLY A 113 18.64 -12.74 5.09
N PHE A 114 17.67 -11.95 4.61
CA PHE A 114 16.33 -11.89 5.21
C PHE A 114 15.47 -13.07 4.75
N LYS A 115 14.55 -13.51 5.62
CA LYS A 115 13.44 -14.36 5.20
C LYS A 115 12.47 -13.55 4.35
N THR A 116 12.54 -13.74 3.04
CA THR A 116 11.80 -12.92 2.06
C THR A 116 10.64 -13.68 1.46
N TYR A 117 9.46 -13.09 1.54
CA TYR A 117 8.24 -13.53 0.91
C TYR A 117 7.82 -12.58 -0.21
N VAL A 118 7.26 -13.11 -1.29
CA VAL A 118 6.69 -12.33 -2.39
C VAL A 118 5.25 -12.78 -2.63
N LEU A 119 4.32 -11.82 -2.65
CA LEU A 119 2.94 -12.09 -3.01
C LEU A 119 2.85 -12.54 -4.48
N PRO A 120 1.97 -13.51 -4.82
CA PRO A 120 2.06 -14.24 -6.09
C PRO A 120 1.72 -13.40 -7.33
N ARG A 121 1.08 -12.23 -7.18
CA ARG A 121 0.63 -11.36 -8.27
C ARG A 121 0.33 -9.95 -7.80
N ALA A 122 -0.14 -9.10 -8.72
CA ALA A 122 -0.74 -7.81 -8.36
C ALA A 122 -1.92 -8.03 -7.39
N LEU A 123 -1.85 -7.44 -6.21
CA LEU A 123 -2.87 -7.56 -5.17
C LEU A 123 -3.14 -6.20 -4.51
N PRO A 124 -4.34 -5.98 -3.97
CA PRO A 124 -4.64 -4.75 -3.23
C PRO A 124 -3.74 -4.59 -2.00
N THR A 125 -3.35 -3.36 -1.67
CA THR A 125 -2.54 -3.02 -0.49
C THR A 125 -3.04 -3.63 0.83
N PRO A 126 -4.36 -3.73 1.11
CA PRO A 126 -4.85 -4.41 2.31
C PRO A 126 -4.44 -5.88 2.42
N VAL A 127 -4.21 -6.58 1.30
CA VAL A 127 -3.73 -7.98 1.32
C VAL A 127 -2.30 -8.04 1.82
N LEU A 128 -1.44 -7.07 1.44
CA LEU A 128 -0.09 -6.98 2.00
C LEU A 128 -0.14 -6.72 3.52
N ALA A 129 -0.94 -5.75 3.97
CA ALA A 129 -1.07 -5.45 5.39
C ALA A 129 -1.56 -6.67 6.19
N PHE A 130 -2.50 -7.44 5.63
CA PHE A 130 -2.93 -8.72 6.19
C PHE A 130 -1.78 -9.74 6.20
N ALA A 131 -1.04 -9.89 5.11
CA ALA A 131 0.09 -10.81 5.00
C ALA A 131 1.19 -10.52 6.02
N VAL A 132 1.49 -9.23 6.29
CA VAL A 132 2.47 -8.84 7.32
C VAL A 132 2.13 -9.46 8.67
N ASN A 133 0.85 -9.43 9.05
CA ASN A 133 0.38 -9.99 10.32
C ASN A 133 0.31 -11.52 10.29
N THR A 134 -0.27 -12.09 9.25
CA THR A 134 -0.48 -13.54 9.13
C THR A 134 0.83 -14.30 9.05
N LEU A 135 1.82 -13.77 8.33
CA LEU A 135 3.17 -14.35 8.22
C LEU A 135 4.09 -13.95 9.39
N GLN A 136 3.62 -13.05 10.27
CA GLN A 136 4.40 -12.49 11.38
C GLN A 136 5.76 -11.94 10.95
N VAL A 137 5.78 -11.24 9.81
CA VAL A 137 7.03 -10.66 9.28
C VAL A 137 7.32 -9.29 9.87
N GLY A 138 8.61 -8.95 9.94
CA GLY A 138 9.05 -7.67 10.51
C GLY A 138 8.68 -6.46 9.66
N ALA A 139 8.67 -6.61 8.32
CA ALA A 139 8.31 -5.54 7.40
C ALA A 139 7.44 -6.02 6.23
N GLY A 140 6.72 -5.08 5.63
CA GLY A 140 6.00 -5.25 4.38
C GLY A 140 6.37 -4.16 3.40
N ILE A 141 6.63 -4.52 2.15
CA ILE A 141 6.89 -3.57 1.06
C ILE A 141 5.73 -3.61 0.08
N MET A 142 5.09 -2.46 -0.17
CA MET A 142 4.08 -2.31 -1.21
C MET A 142 4.60 -1.45 -2.35
N VAL A 143 4.80 -2.04 -3.52
CA VAL A 143 5.08 -1.27 -4.74
C VAL A 143 3.76 -0.74 -5.31
N THR A 144 3.52 0.56 -5.12
CA THR A 144 2.30 1.25 -5.57
C THR A 144 2.42 2.76 -5.43
N ALA A 145 1.85 3.52 -6.37
CA ALA A 145 1.55 4.94 -6.19
C ALA A 145 0.08 5.21 -5.81
N SER A 146 -0.68 4.18 -5.43
CA SER A 146 -2.08 4.29 -4.99
C SER A 146 -2.99 4.98 -6.00
N HIS A 147 -3.42 6.23 -5.75
CA HIS A 147 -4.35 6.99 -6.59
C HIS A 147 -3.63 7.97 -7.55
N ASN A 148 -2.30 7.99 -7.55
CA ASN A 148 -1.52 8.84 -8.44
C ASN A 148 -1.70 8.48 -9.93
N PRO A 149 -1.34 9.39 -10.85
CA PRO A 149 -1.34 9.14 -12.28
C PRO A 149 -0.70 7.81 -12.67
N ALA A 150 -1.12 7.22 -13.80
CA ALA A 150 -0.60 5.94 -14.28
C ALA A 150 0.91 5.96 -14.57
N THR A 151 1.47 7.14 -14.85
CA THR A 151 2.91 7.35 -15.06
C THR A 151 3.73 7.31 -13.77
N ASP A 152 3.08 7.33 -12.61
CA ASP A 152 3.74 7.29 -11.32
C ASP A 152 3.82 5.86 -10.79
N ASN A 153 4.88 5.60 -10.04
CA ASN A 153 4.98 4.45 -9.17
C ASN A 153 5.41 4.89 -7.75
N GLY A 154 5.50 3.94 -6.83
CA GLY A 154 5.84 4.24 -5.45
C GLY A 154 6.26 3.00 -4.69
N TYR A 155 6.77 3.23 -3.48
CA TYR A 155 7.40 2.23 -2.67
C TYR A 155 7.07 2.47 -1.21
N LYS A 156 6.10 1.72 -0.67
CA LYS A 156 5.60 1.94 0.69
C LYS A 156 6.14 0.90 1.66
N VAL A 157 6.38 1.34 2.89
CA VAL A 157 6.87 0.49 3.97
C VAL A 157 5.79 0.33 5.04
N TYR A 158 5.59 -0.92 5.42
CA TYR A 158 4.73 -1.38 6.49
C TYR A 158 5.60 -2.10 7.51
N LEU A 159 5.24 -2.03 8.79
CA LEU A 159 5.94 -2.78 9.83
C LEU A 159 5.00 -3.77 10.51
N GLY A 160 5.56 -4.92 10.85
CA GLY A 160 4.93 -5.87 11.75
C GLY A 160 5.36 -5.63 13.20
N GLY A 161 4.69 -6.32 14.12
CA GLY A 161 5.12 -6.37 15.52
C GLY A 161 5.20 -5.02 16.23
N GLN A 162 6.21 -4.88 17.08
CA GLN A 162 6.44 -3.70 17.92
C GLN A 162 7.83 -3.13 17.67
N LEU A 163 7.90 -1.81 17.46
CA LEU A 163 9.14 -1.08 17.33
C LEU A 163 9.08 0.19 18.19
N LYS A 164 10.08 0.40 19.05
CA LYS A 164 10.19 1.56 19.95
C LYS A 164 8.90 1.87 20.73
N GLY A 165 8.24 0.84 21.26
CA GLY A 165 6.99 1.00 22.02
C GLY A 165 5.71 1.06 21.19
N VAL A 166 5.80 1.19 19.87
CA VAL A 166 4.64 1.27 18.97
C VAL A 166 4.35 -0.10 18.35
N LYS A 167 3.11 -0.57 18.48
CA LYS A 167 2.64 -1.79 17.80
C LYS A 167 2.11 -1.43 16.43
N TYR A 168 2.77 -1.88 15.36
CA TYR A 168 2.39 -1.56 14.00
C TYR A 168 1.32 -2.50 13.44
N ASN A 169 1.37 -3.80 13.75
CA ASN A 169 0.38 -4.77 13.28
C ASN A 169 0.04 -4.63 11.77
N GLY A 170 1.06 -4.56 10.91
CA GLY A 170 0.86 -4.41 9.47
C GLY A 170 0.37 -3.02 9.06
N SER A 171 0.60 -2.00 9.89
CA SER A 171 0.35 -0.60 9.55
C SER A 171 1.52 0.01 8.79
N GLN A 172 1.21 1.00 7.96
CA GLN A 172 2.21 1.79 7.27
C GLN A 172 3.04 2.57 8.30
N ILE A 173 4.32 2.79 7.99
CA ILE A 173 5.18 3.64 8.83
C ILE A 173 4.67 5.08 8.90
N ILE A 174 5.10 5.77 9.96
CA ILE A 174 4.91 7.20 10.20
C ILE A 174 6.17 7.77 10.85
N SER A 175 6.26 9.09 10.97
CA SER A 175 7.35 9.75 11.73
C SER A 175 7.39 9.27 13.18
N PRO A 176 8.60 9.03 13.74
CA PRO A 176 9.93 9.34 13.19
C PRO A 176 10.57 8.24 12.32
N VAL A 177 9.93 7.09 12.14
CA VAL A 177 10.53 5.93 11.44
C VAL A 177 10.81 6.22 9.96
N ASP A 178 9.97 7.02 9.31
CA ASP A 178 10.20 7.49 7.95
C ASP A 178 11.55 8.22 7.76
N ARG A 179 11.88 9.14 8.68
CA ARG A 179 13.13 9.89 8.68
C ARG A 179 14.33 9.01 8.98
N GLU A 180 14.17 8.04 9.88
CA GLU A 180 15.23 7.07 10.14
C GLU A 180 15.57 6.24 8.90
N ILE A 181 14.55 5.72 8.21
CA ILE A 181 14.74 4.99 6.95
C ILE A 181 15.37 5.91 5.90
N SER A 182 14.94 7.17 5.80
CA SER A 182 15.53 8.14 4.87
C SER A 182 17.04 8.32 5.09
N ASN A 183 17.50 8.32 6.35
CA ASN A 183 18.93 8.41 6.65
C ASN A 183 19.67 7.15 6.16
N TYR A 184 19.14 5.96 6.43
CA TYR A 184 19.75 4.71 5.93
C TYR A 184 19.77 4.61 4.41
N ILE A 185 18.82 5.23 3.70
CA ILE A 185 18.80 5.28 2.23
C ILE A 185 19.93 6.17 1.70
N THR A 186 20.26 7.24 2.41
CA THR A 186 21.35 8.15 2.03
C THR A 186 22.70 7.44 2.07
N ASP A 187 22.90 6.58 3.08
CA ASP A 187 24.14 5.81 3.28
C ASP A 187 24.09 4.39 2.69
N ALA A 188 23.12 4.12 1.79
CA ALA A 188 22.89 2.77 1.28
C ALA A 188 24.01 2.28 0.36
N ASP A 189 24.29 0.97 0.44
CA ASP A 189 25.14 0.28 -0.53
C ASP A 189 24.58 0.45 -1.96
N LEU A 190 25.42 0.95 -2.86
CA LEU A 190 25.07 1.17 -4.27
C LEU A 190 25.07 -0.13 -5.09
N SER A 191 25.70 -1.20 -4.58
CA SER A 191 25.82 -2.52 -5.21
C SER A 191 25.35 -3.65 -4.28
N PRO A 192 24.08 -3.61 -3.79
CA PRO A 192 23.62 -4.58 -2.80
C PRO A 192 23.61 -6.00 -3.37
N LYS A 193 23.99 -6.97 -2.51
CA LYS A 193 23.92 -8.40 -2.84
C LYS A 193 22.48 -8.82 -3.19
N ARG A 194 22.35 -9.67 -4.21
CA ARG A 194 21.08 -10.18 -4.71
C ARG A 194 21.01 -11.71 -4.61
N SER A 195 19.84 -12.25 -4.33
CA SER A 195 19.59 -13.69 -4.30
C SER A 195 18.17 -14.02 -4.74
N LYS A 196 17.98 -15.12 -5.48
CA LYS A 196 16.66 -15.63 -5.84
C LYS A 196 16.04 -16.52 -4.75
N ASN A 197 16.67 -16.63 -3.58
CA ASN A 197 16.19 -17.41 -2.46
C ASN A 197 15.09 -16.66 -1.68
N TYR A 198 13.93 -16.51 -2.30
CA TYR A 198 12.71 -15.98 -1.69
C TYR A 198 11.53 -16.92 -1.93
N GLU A 199 10.52 -16.86 -1.08
CA GLU A 199 9.34 -17.72 -1.13
C GLU A 199 8.17 -16.98 -1.79
N ILE A 200 7.51 -17.61 -2.78
CA ILE A 200 6.23 -17.11 -3.29
C ILE A 200 5.12 -17.55 -2.33
N VAL A 201 4.37 -16.58 -1.80
CA VAL A 201 3.25 -16.82 -0.88
C VAL A 201 2.14 -17.59 -1.58
N ASN A 202 1.61 -18.62 -0.91
CA ASN A 202 0.51 -19.42 -1.43
C ASN A 202 -0.81 -18.61 -1.54
N GLU A 203 -1.61 -18.89 -2.57
CA GLU A 203 -2.94 -18.27 -2.78
C GLU A 203 -3.92 -18.52 -1.61
N THR A 204 -3.69 -19.52 -0.76
CA THR A 204 -4.47 -19.73 0.47
C THR A 204 -4.50 -18.49 1.37
N LEU A 205 -3.42 -17.72 1.45
CA LEU A 205 -3.38 -16.48 2.25
C LEU A 205 -4.38 -15.44 1.73
N ILE A 206 -4.61 -15.39 0.41
CA ILE A 206 -5.58 -14.49 -0.22
C ILE A 206 -7.00 -14.95 0.12
N ASN A 207 -7.25 -16.27 0.12
CA ASN A 207 -8.52 -16.83 0.56
C ASN A 207 -8.80 -16.51 2.04
N ASP A 208 -7.78 -16.62 2.90
CA ASP A 208 -7.89 -16.29 4.32
C ASP A 208 -8.21 -14.81 4.55
N TYR A 209 -7.61 -13.91 3.76
CA TYR A 209 -7.96 -12.49 3.76
C TYR A 209 -9.43 -12.28 3.40
N VAL A 210 -9.90 -12.87 2.29
CA VAL A 210 -11.29 -12.75 1.84
C VAL A 210 -12.27 -13.29 2.89
N GLN A 211 -11.98 -14.45 3.48
CA GLN A 211 -12.80 -15.02 4.54
C GLN A 211 -12.82 -14.15 5.80
N SER A 212 -11.68 -13.57 6.18
CA SER A 212 -11.57 -12.67 7.34
C SER A 212 -12.44 -11.42 7.16
N VAL A 213 -12.43 -10.82 5.97
CA VAL A 213 -13.29 -9.68 5.64
C VAL A 213 -14.77 -10.10 5.63
N ALA A 214 -15.11 -11.24 5.02
CA ALA A 214 -16.49 -11.74 4.97
C ALA A 214 -17.10 -11.98 6.37
N LYS A 215 -16.29 -12.45 7.33
CA LYS A 215 -16.71 -12.65 8.73
C LYS A 215 -17.12 -11.34 9.44
N LEU A 216 -16.57 -10.19 9.04
CA LEU A 216 -16.95 -8.90 9.62
C LEU A 216 -18.40 -8.53 9.26
N ILE A 217 -18.82 -8.86 8.04
CA ILE A 217 -20.18 -8.60 7.54
C ILE A 217 -21.21 -9.52 8.23
N SER A 218 -20.88 -10.81 8.40
CA SER A 218 -21.80 -11.75 9.06
C SER A 218 -21.99 -11.44 10.54
N LYS A 219 -20.93 -11.02 11.24
CA LYS A 219 -20.99 -10.57 12.65
C LYS A 219 -21.89 -9.34 12.82
N GLN A 220 -21.83 -8.39 11.88
CA GLN A 220 -22.67 -7.19 11.91
C GLN A 220 -24.16 -7.51 11.68
N ARG A 221 -24.48 -8.48 10.81
CA ARG A 221 -25.86 -8.97 10.63
C ARG A 221 -26.42 -9.63 11.89
N SER A 222 -25.60 -10.31 12.68
CA SER A 222 -26.04 -10.87 13.97
C SER A 222 -26.18 -9.81 15.07
N SER A 223 -25.34 -8.76 15.11
CA SER A 223 -25.45 -7.70 16.11
C SER A 223 -26.61 -6.72 15.83
N LEU A 224 -26.98 -6.52 14.57
CA LEU A 224 -28.17 -5.76 14.18
C LEU A 224 -29.50 -6.44 14.58
N ARG A 225 -29.49 -7.74 14.92
CA ARG A 225 -30.68 -8.43 15.46
C ARG A 225 -31.01 -8.07 16.91
N TYR A 226 -30.13 -7.35 17.62
CA TYR A 226 -30.38 -6.90 19.00
C TYR A 226 -31.13 -5.56 19.12
N LEU A 227 -31.40 -4.86 18.01
CA LEU A 227 -32.20 -3.62 17.99
C LEU A 227 -33.69 -3.82 17.65
N THR A 228 -34.19 -5.06 17.57
CA THR A 228 -35.62 -5.31 17.29
C THR A 228 -36.50 -5.44 18.53
N ARG A 229 -36.05 -5.13 19.75
CA ARG A 229 -36.97 -4.95 20.90
C ARG A 229 -37.79 -3.65 20.82
N GLN A 230 -37.30 -2.58 20.15
CA GLN A 230 -38.16 -1.42 19.82
C GLN A 230 -39.13 -1.71 18.67
N SER A 231 -38.81 -2.65 17.78
CA SER A 231 -39.71 -3.03 16.68
C SER A 231 -40.93 -3.84 17.14
N LEU A 232 -40.85 -4.52 18.29
CA LEU A 232 -42.00 -5.22 18.86
C LEU A 232 -43.03 -4.23 19.44
N LEU A 233 -42.57 -3.16 20.09
CA LEU A 233 -43.43 -2.09 20.59
C LEU A 233 -44.10 -1.35 19.42
N LEU A 234 -43.37 -1.08 18.34
CA LEU A 234 -43.91 -0.44 17.14
C LEU A 234 -44.93 -1.36 16.42
N ARG A 235 -44.70 -2.67 16.38
CA ARG A 235 -45.67 -3.64 15.84
C ARG A 235 -46.91 -3.83 16.73
N GLN A 236 -46.79 -3.72 18.06
CA GLN A 236 -47.94 -3.71 18.97
C GLN A 236 -48.76 -2.40 18.84
N LEU A 237 -48.09 -1.25 18.72
CA LEU A 237 -48.75 0.05 18.52
C LEU A 237 -49.44 0.19 17.14
N LEU A 238 -48.89 -0.44 16.10
CA LEU A 238 -49.52 -0.45 14.77
C LEU A 238 -50.72 -1.42 14.70
N LYS A 239 -50.70 -2.53 15.45
CA LYS A 239 -51.86 -3.44 15.56
C LYS A 239 -53.02 -2.83 16.36
N SER A 240 -52.76 -2.02 17.39
CA SER A 240 -53.84 -1.36 18.15
C SER A 240 -54.55 -0.27 17.34
N LYS A 241 -53.83 0.48 16.50
CA LYS A 241 -54.43 1.49 15.60
C LYS A 241 -55.23 0.89 14.43
N GLN A 242 -54.87 -0.30 13.94
CA GLN A 242 -55.67 -0.99 12.90
C GLN A 242 -57.00 -1.54 13.43
N ASN A 243 -57.10 -1.92 14.71
CA ASN A 243 -58.38 -2.34 15.31
C ASN A 243 -59.33 -1.18 15.62
N GLN A 244 -58.84 0.03 15.87
CA GLN A 244 -59.69 1.22 16.06
C GLN A 244 -60.29 1.75 14.74
N MET A 245 -59.69 1.46 13.59
CA MET A 245 -60.21 1.87 12.27
C MET A 245 -61.24 0.92 11.64
N ARG A 246 -61.59 -0.20 12.31
CA ARG A 246 -62.66 -1.11 11.85
C ARG A 246 -64.03 -0.88 12.51
N ILE A 247 -64.14 0.09 13.41
CA ILE A 247 -65.41 0.42 14.10
C ILE A 247 -66.23 1.51 13.38
N PHE A 248 -65.66 2.21 12.40
CA PHE A 248 -66.38 3.19 11.58
C PHE A 248 -66.37 2.73 10.12
N LEU A 249 -67.35 1.90 9.74
CA LEU A 249 -67.89 1.74 8.38
C LEU A 249 -68.97 0.63 8.43
N LEU A 250 -70.15 0.99 8.96
CA LEU A 250 -71.40 0.27 8.72
C LEU A 250 -72.31 1.16 7.85
N PRO A 251 -73.02 0.62 6.85
CA PRO A 251 -73.76 1.41 5.87
C PRO A 251 -75.06 1.97 6.48
N HIS A 252 -75.27 3.28 6.37
CA HIS A 252 -76.52 3.94 6.74
C HIS A 252 -77.60 3.71 5.66
N SER A 253 -78.47 2.74 5.91
CA SER A 253 -79.82 2.71 5.35
C SER A 253 -80.83 2.82 6.49
N GLN A 254 -81.77 3.75 6.33
CA GLN A 254 -82.95 4.04 7.17
C GLN A 254 -82.70 4.92 8.40
N ILE A 255 -83.25 6.15 8.37
CA ILE A 255 -84.44 6.56 9.13
C ILE A 255 -84.95 7.90 8.55
N GLN A 256 -86.24 7.92 8.22
CA GLN A 256 -87.02 9.04 7.70
C GLN A 256 -87.55 9.94 8.84
N ARG A 257 -87.65 11.24 8.51
CA ARG A 257 -88.70 12.23 8.85
C ARG A 257 -89.04 12.52 10.33
N SER A 258 -88.83 13.78 10.73
CA SER A 258 -89.94 14.71 11.08
C SER A 258 -89.50 16.19 11.20
N GLN A 259 -90.35 17.07 10.63
CA GLN A 259 -90.66 18.48 10.96
C GLN A 259 -89.56 19.56 10.75
N ALA A 260 -89.66 20.48 9.78
CA ALA A 260 -90.66 21.54 9.51
C ALA A 260 -90.49 22.80 10.38
N LEU A 261 -89.77 23.79 9.86
CA LEU A 261 -90.17 25.20 9.66
C LEU A 261 -89.23 25.85 8.64
#